data_AF-H6Q5A1-F1
#
_entry.id   AF-H6Q5A1-F1
#
_cell.length_a   1.000
_cell.length_b   1.000
_cell.length_c   1.000
_cell.angle_alpha   90.00
_cell.angle_beta   90.00
_cell.angle_gamma   90.00
#
_symmetry.space_group_name_H-M   'P 1'
#
loop_
_entity.id
_entity.type
_entity.pdbx_description
1 polymer ?
#
loop_
_entity_poly.entity_id
_entity_poly.type
_entity_poly.pdbx_seq_one_letter_code
_entity_poly.pdbx_strand_id
1 'polypeptide(L)' 'MKKITFNISEISNLEKEKIISDLAASGIAFQERHNMSVLVQKIANKQPEHLLSYFYKRLDHYRAIAKKIKRSFL' A
#
# COMPACT_ATOMS: atom_id res chain seq x y z
N MET A 1 13.55 7.21 23.48
CA MET A 1 13.46 5.87 22.87
C MET A 1 12.11 5.75 22.18
N LYS A 2 12.06 5.27 20.93
CA LYS A 2 10.79 5.12 20.19
C LYS A 2 10.01 3.96 20.83
N LYS A 3 8.88 4.25 21.48
CA LYS A 3 8.01 3.21 22.07
C LYS A 3 7.44 2.36 20.94
N ILE A 4 7.82 1.08 20.88
CA ILE A 4 7.29 0.15 19.89
C ILE A 4 5.98 -0.38 20.44
N THR A 5 4.86 0.08 19.88
CA THR A 5 3.52 -0.39 20.23
C THR A 5 2.84 -0.90 18.96
N PHE A 6 2.13 -2.03 19.06
CA PHE A 6 1.34 -2.60 17.94
C PHE A 6 -0.02 -1.90 17.73
N ASN A 7 -0.45 -1.09 18.70
CA ASN A 7 -1.69 -0.33 18.65
C ASN A 7 -1.58 0.84 17.66
N ILE A 8 -2.33 0.76 16.56
CA ILE A 8 -2.38 1.80 15.50
C ILE A 8 -2.87 3.14 16.07
N SER A 9 -3.67 3.15 17.14
CA SER A 9 -4.16 4.39 17.74
C SER A 9 -3.04 5.19 18.42
N GLU A 10 -2.01 4.52 18.95
CA GLU A 10 -0.89 5.12 19.69
C GLU A 10 0.24 5.67 18.81
N ILE A 11 0.28 5.31 17.52
CA ILE A 11 1.30 5.80 16.59
C ILE A 11 0.98 7.21 16.07
N SER A 12 2.01 7.87 15.54
CA SER A 12 1.90 9.22 14.99
C SER A 12 0.99 9.26 13.74
N ASN A 13 0.37 10.42 13.49
CA ASN A 13 -0.50 10.60 12.31
C ASN A 13 0.25 10.32 11.00
N LEU A 14 1.52 10.72 10.89
CA LEU A 14 2.34 10.43 9.72
C LEU A 14 2.54 8.92 9.49
N GLU A 15 2.72 8.14 10.56
CA GLU A 15 2.82 6.68 10.45
C GLU A 15 1.48 6.06 10.09
N LYS A 16 0.36 6.59 10.61
CA LYS A 16 -0.99 6.16 10.21
C LYS A 16 -1.21 6.40 8.71
N GLU A 17 -0.85 7.57 8.20
CA GLU A 17 -0.97 7.89 6.77
C GLU A 17 -0.10 6.97 5.89
N LYS A 18 1.12 6.65 6.32
CA LYS A 18 1.97 5.66 5.63
C LYS A 18 1.32 4.29 5.57
N ILE A 19 0.72 3.82 6.67
CA ILE A 19 0.00 2.55 6.72
C ILE A 19 -1.19 2.56 5.74
N ILE A 20 -1.94 3.66 5.66
CA ILE A 20 -3.04 3.81 4.69
C ILE A 20 -2.52 3.78 3.26
N SER A 21 -1.39 4.44 2.99
CA SER A 21 -0.72 4.41 1.69
C SER A 21 -0.27 2.99 1.31
N ASP A 22 0.29 2.25 2.27
CA ASP A 22 0.66 0.84 2.12
C ASP A 22 -0.54 -0.07 1.82
N LEU A 23 -1.67 0.19 2.47
CA LEU A 23 -2.92 -0.53 2.21
C LEU A 23 -3.41 -0.27 0.77
N ALA A 24 -3.38 0.98 0.31
CA ALA A 24 -3.76 1.31 -1.06
C ALA A 24 -2.82 0.65 -2.09
N ALA A 25 -1.52 0.68 -1.86
CA ALA A 25 -0.52 0.08 -2.74
C ALA A 25 -0.65 -1.46 -2.82
N SER A 26 -0.85 -2.11 -1.67
CA SER A 26 -1.05 -3.57 -1.63
C SER A 26 -2.36 -4.00 -2.29
N GLY A 27 -3.44 -3.22 -2.14
CA GLY A 27 -4.71 -3.45 -2.82
C GLY A 27 -4.58 -3.43 -4.35
N ILE A 28 -3.83 -2.46 -4.90
CA ILE A 28 -3.56 -2.39 -6.35
C ILE A 28 -2.80 -3.63 -6.81
N ALA A 29 -1.71 -3.99 -6.14
CA ALA A 29 -0.90 -5.15 -6.52
C ALA A 29 -1.71 -6.45 -6.49
N PHE A 30 -2.62 -6.59 -5.53
CA PHE A 30 -3.56 -7.71 -5.47
C PHE A 30 -4.52 -7.72 -6.65
N GLN A 31 -5.11 -6.56 -7.00
CA GLN A 31 -6.04 -6.45 -8.12
C GLN A 31 -5.36 -6.75 -9.46
N GLU A 32 -4.17 -6.17 -9.70
CA GLU A 32 -3.35 -6.44 -10.88
C GLU A 32 -3.02 -7.93 -11.00
N ARG A 33 -2.67 -8.60 -9.89
CA ARG A 33 -2.38 -10.04 -9.89
C ARG A 33 -3.58 -10.87 -10.32
N HIS A 34 -4.80 -10.44 -10.03
CA HIS A 34 -6.03 -11.13 -10.41
C HIS A 34 -6.60 -10.67 -11.76
N ASN A 35 -5.80 -9.98 -12.58
CA ASN A 35 -6.17 -9.43 -13.87
C ASN A 35 -7.38 -8.47 -13.81
N MET A 36 -7.64 -7.86 -12.65
CA MET A 36 -8.68 -6.84 -12.50
C MET A 36 -8.15 -5.48 -12.96
N SER A 37 -8.96 -4.73 -13.70
CA SER A 37 -8.60 -3.39 -14.16
C SER A 37 -8.63 -2.41 -12.98
N VAL A 38 -7.49 -1.77 -12.71
CA VAL A 38 -7.33 -0.78 -11.63
C VAL A 38 -6.71 0.50 -12.17
N LEU A 39 -7.36 1.64 -11.88
CA LEU A 39 -6.88 2.95 -12.34
C LEU A 39 -5.95 3.56 -11.28
N VAL A 40 -4.67 3.20 -11.36
CA VAL A 40 -3.62 3.58 -10.39
C VAL A 40 -3.56 5.09 -10.16
N GLN A 41 -3.66 5.89 -11.22
CA GLN A 41 -3.61 7.35 -11.14
C GLN A 41 -4.73 7.95 -10.27
N LYS A 42 -5.94 7.37 -10.32
CA LYS A 42 -7.07 7.82 -9.50
C LYS A 42 -6.85 7.54 -8.01
N ILE A 43 -6.14 6.46 -7.69
CA ILE A 43 -5.79 6.12 -6.31
C ILE A 43 -4.63 7.01 -5.84
N ALA A 44 -3.62 7.23 -6.68
CA ALA A 44 -2.51 8.14 -6.39
C ALA A 44 -3.02 9.56 -6.10
N ASN A 45 -3.93 10.10 -6.93
CA ASN A 45 -4.49 11.44 -6.74
C ASN A 45 -5.33 11.60 -5.45
N LYS A 46 -5.77 10.49 -4.84
CA LYS A 46 -6.44 10.52 -3.53
C LYS A 46 -5.47 10.52 -2.35
N GLN A 47 -4.21 10.12 -2.58
CA GLN A 47 -3.20 10.11 -1.54
C GLN A 47 -2.67 11.53 -1.30
N PRO A 48 -2.23 11.86 -0.08
CA PRO A 48 -1.56 13.12 0.19
C PRO A 48 -0.31 13.30 -0.67
N GLU A 49 -0.06 14.52 -1.14
CA GLU A 49 1.03 14.82 -2.07
C GLU A 49 2.40 14.45 -1.50
N HIS A 50 2.62 14.70 -0.21
CA HIS A 50 3.86 14.35 0.50
C HIS A 50 4.12 12.84 0.59
N LEU A 51 3.10 12.02 0.35
CA LEU A 51 3.20 10.56 0.36
C LEU A 51 3.22 9.93 -1.03
N LEU A 52 3.06 10.69 -2.12
CA LEU A 52 3.08 10.12 -3.48
C LEU A 52 4.39 9.36 -3.77
N SER A 53 5.54 9.94 -3.41
CA SER A 53 6.84 9.28 -3.59
C SER A 53 6.95 8.00 -2.75
N TYR A 54 6.39 8.00 -1.53
CA TYR A 54 6.34 6.81 -0.67
C TYR A 54 5.43 5.73 -1.28
N PHE A 55 4.22 6.12 -1.71
CA PHE A 55 3.23 5.27 -2.32
C PHE A 55 3.78 4.49 -3.52
N TYR A 56 4.44 5.17 -4.48
CA TYR A 56 5.01 4.49 -5.65
C TYR A 56 6.10 3.48 -5.28
N LYS A 57 6.99 3.82 -4.34
CA LYS A 57 8.00 2.87 -3.83
C LYS A 57 7.34 1.63 -3.22
N ARG A 58 6.24 1.81 -2.49
CA ARG A 58 5.51 0.70 -1.86
C ARG A 58 4.70 -0.11 -2.87
N LEU A 59 4.16 0.54 -3.91
CA LEU A 59 3.49 -0.14 -5.01
C LEU A 59 4.43 -1.12 -5.72
N ASP A 60 5.65 -0.70 -6.05
CA ASP A 60 6.64 -1.58 -6.69
C ASP A 60 7.06 -2.72 -5.76
N HIS A 61 7.22 -2.43 -4.47
CA HIS A 61 7.47 -3.46 -3.46
C HIS A 61 6.35 -4.51 -3.40
N TYR A 62 5.08 -4.09 -3.36
CA TYR A 62 3.95 -5.01 -3.31
C TYR A 62 3.74 -5.77 -4.63
N ARG A 63 4.04 -5.17 -5.78
CA ARG A 63 4.09 -5.89 -7.07
C ARG A 63 5.13 -7.01 -7.06
N ALA A 64 6.31 -6.75 -6.50
CA ALA A 64 7.35 -7.78 -6.35
C ALA A 64 6.89 -8.91 -5.41
N ILE A 65 6.20 -8.58 -4.31
CA ILE A 65 5.62 -9.58 -3.39
C ILE A 65 4.51 -10.37 -4.08
N ALA A 66 3.60 -9.70 -4.80
CA ALA A 66 2.47 -10.31 -5.47
C ALA A 66 2.90 -11.42 -6.45
N LYS A 67 4.04 -11.25 -7.12
CA LYS A 67 4.67 -12.27 -7.99
C LYS A 67 5.12 -13.53 -7.24
N LYS A 68 5.50 -13.42 -5.97
CA LYS A 68 5.98 -14.55 -5.15
C LYS A 68 4.83 -15.38 -4.56
N ILE A 69 3.64 -14.78 -4.46
CA ILE A 69 2.47 -15.44 -3.88
C ILE A 69 1.76 -16.21 -5.00
N LYS A 70 1.53 -17.51 -4.79
CA LYS A 70 0.77 -18.34 -5.73
C LYS A 70 -0.62 -17.72 -5.93
N ARG A 71 -1.09 -17.67 -7.17
CA ARG A 71 -2.50 -17.33 -7.45
C ARG A 71 -3.36 -18.43 -6.83
N SER A 72 -4.16 -18.07 -5.82
CA SER A 72 -5.22 -18.95 -5.36
C SER A 72 -6.25 -19.02 -6.48
N PHE A 73 -6.44 -20.19 -7.07
CA PHE A 73 -7.64 -20.46 -7.86
C PHE A 73 -8.79 -20.58 -6.85
N LEU A 74 -9.67 -19.58 -6.83
CA LEU A 74 -11.05 -19.81 -6.38
C LEU A 74 -11.79 -20.47 -7.53
#